data_AF-A0A521WLJ6-F1
#
_entry.id   AF-A0A521WLJ6-F1
#
_cell.length_a   1.000
_cell.length_b   1.000
_cell.length_c   1.000
_cell.angle_alpha   90.00
_cell.angle_beta   90.00
_cell.angle_gamma   90.00
#
_symmetry.space_group_name_H-M   'P 1'
#
loop_
_entity.id
_entity.type
_entity.pdbx_description
1 polymer ?
#
loop_
_entity_poly.entity_id
_entity_poly.type
_entity_poly.pdbx_seq_one_letter_code
_entity_poly.pdbx_strand_id
1 'polypeptide(L)'
;VLCWKASIAIIQDHPWLGIGPGKKNFRSVYQQYAETIRHKEKQLKKENANELSGQTKDKKKKRLKDIEKLSHAHNIFLHIWVETGTVGLLTFLWLFITIFYASIKSWRLSKAGYEKALLMGIVASLICIFLHGFTDSFWKKPDALFLWYIIGIVFVVIHNTSKLQTHESVRK
;
A
#
# COMPACT_ATOMS: atom_id res chain seq x y z
N VAL A 1 1.86 -7.27 -14.67
CA VAL A 1 3.11 -6.63 -15.17
C VAL A 1 2.85 -5.26 -15.79
N LEU A 2 1.88 -5.10 -16.70
CA LEU A 2 1.57 -3.80 -17.33
C LEU A 2 1.31 -2.68 -16.30
N CYS A 3 0.57 -2.98 -15.23
CA CYS A 3 0.25 -2.02 -14.18
C CYS A 3 1.48 -1.52 -13.42
N TRP A 4 2.40 -2.43 -13.12
CA TRP A 4 3.66 -2.08 -12.48
C TRP A 4 4.53 -1.25 -13.41
N LYS A 5 4.64 -1.61 -14.69
CA LYS A 5 5.38 -0.81 -15.69
C LYS A 5 4.79 0.59 -15.86
N ALA A 6 3.46 0.69 -15.97
CA ALA A 6 2.77 1.98 -16.09
C ALA A 6 2.96 2.83 -14.82
N SER A 7 2.80 2.24 -13.64
CA SER A 7 2.99 2.94 -12.37
C SER A 7 4.43 3.44 -12.21
N ILE A 8 5.42 2.60 -12.54
CA ILE A 8 6.84 2.99 -12.49
C ILE A 8 7.13 4.13 -13.48
N ALA A 9 6.58 4.08 -14.69
CA ALA A 9 6.72 5.17 -15.66
C ALA A 9 6.11 6.49 -15.14
N ILE A 10 4.92 6.42 -14.54
CA ILE A 10 4.28 7.59 -13.93
C ILE A 10 5.11 8.15 -12.76
N ILE A 11 5.69 7.27 -11.93
CA ILE A 11 6.58 7.68 -10.83
C ILE A 11 7.85 8.34 -11.35
N GLN A 12 8.41 7.86 -12.46
CA GLN A 12 9.58 8.47 -13.09
C GLN A 12 9.28 9.89 -13.60
N ASP A 13 8.08 10.12 -14.14
CA ASP A 13 7.66 11.42 -14.65
C ASP A 13 7.21 12.38 -13.53
N HIS A 14 6.65 11.84 -12.43
CA HIS A 14 6.15 12.61 -11.29
C HIS A 14 6.70 12.10 -9.94
N PRO A 15 8.02 12.21 -9.68
CA PRO A 15 8.64 11.54 -8.53
C PRO A 15 8.25 12.15 -7.18
N TRP A 16 8.07 13.46 -7.08
CA TRP A 16 7.96 14.16 -5.78
C TRP A 16 6.53 14.27 -5.26
N LEU A 17 5.63 14.78 -6.09
CA LEU A 17 4.24 15.09 -5.73
C LEU A 17 3.23 14.08 -6.29
N GLY A 18 3.66 13.21 -7.21
CA GLY A 18 2.76 12.31 -7.93
C GLY A 18 1.80 13.07 -8.87
N ILE A 19 0.78 12.37 -9.31
CA ILE A 19 -0.26 12.90 -10.23
C ILE A 19 -1.40 13.63 -9.51
N GLY A 20 -1.31 13.72 -8.18
CA GLY A 20 -2.34 14.27 -7.32
C GLY A 20 -3.42 13.26 -6.93
N PRO A 21 -4.07 13.48 -5.77
CA PRO A 21 -5.09 12.56 -5.27
C PRO A 21 -6.33 12.57 -6.15
N GLY A 22 -6.90 11.40 -6.39
CA GLY A 22 -8.23 11.30 -6.97
C GLY A 22 -8.37 10.20 -8.00
N LYS A 23 -9.44 9.40 -7.84
CA LYS A 23 -9.77 8.28 -8.72
C LYS A 23 -9.86 8.66 -10.21
N LYS A 24 -10.29 9.89 -10.52
CA LYS A 24 -10.38 10.37 -11.92
C LYS A 24 -9.00 10.64 -12.51
N ASN A 25 -8.14 11.35 -11.76
CA ASN A 25 -6.77 11.66 -12.18
C ASN A 25 -5.98 10.37 -12.38
N PHE A 26 -5.98 9.50 -11.37
CA PHE A 26 -5.34 8.19 -11.45
C PHE A 26 -5.79 7.40 -12.68
N ARG A 27 -7.11 7.25 -12.88
CA ARG A 27 -7.63 6.48 -14.01
C ARG A 27 -7.23 7.08 -15.36
N SER A 28 -7.27 8.40 -15.50
CA SER A 28 -6.96 9.08 -16.76
C SER A 28 -5.49 8.93 -17.15
N VAL A 29 -4.57 9.25 -16.24
CA VAL A 29 -3.13 9.17 -16.48
C VAL A 29 -2.72 7.71 -16.66
N TYR A 30 -3.20 6.83 -15.79
CA TYR A 30 -2.91 5.41 -15.91
C TYR A 30 -3.37 4.82 -17.25
N GLN A 31 -4.55 5.21 -17.76
CA GLN A 31 -5.04 4.75 -19.05
C GLN A 31 -4.13 5.22 -20.21
N GLN A 32 -3.66 6.47 -20.17
CA GLN A 32 -2.72 6.98 -21.18
C GLN A 32 -1.41 6.18 -21.21
N TYR A 33 -0.80 5.92 -20.05
CA TYR A 33 0.45 5.14 -19.95
C TYR A 33 0.23 3.66 -20.31
N ALA A 34 -0.92 3.09 -19.97
CA ALA A 34 -1.27 1.74 -20.36
C ALA A 34 -1.42 1.61 -21.89
N GLU A 35 -2.02 2.60 -22.55
CA GLU A 35 -2.17 2.64 -24.00
C GLU A 35 -0.82 2.80 -24.71
N THR A 36 0.05 3.72 -24.28
CA THR A 36 1.39 3.91 -24.88
C THR A 36 2.26 2.65 -24.77
N ILE A 37 2.29 2.01 -23.59
CA ILE A 37 3.03 0.74 -23.42
C ILE A 37 2.43 -0.35 -24.31
N ARG A 38 1.09 -0.41 -24.43
CA ARG A 38 0.39 -1.37 -25.29
C ARG A 38 0.71 -1.14 -26.78
N HIS A 39 0.80 0.11 -27.23
CA HIS A 39 1.17 0.44 -28.60
C HIS A 39 2.63 0.04 -28.89
N LYS A 40 3.55 0.33 -27.96
CA LYS A 40 4.97 -0.04 -28.05
C LYS A 40 5.15 -1.57 -28.10
N GLU A 41 4.49 -2.33 -27.22
CA GLU A 41 4.52 -3.79 -27.23
C GLU A 41 3.90 -4.41 -28.50
N LYS A 42 2.87 -3.77 -29.07
CA LYS A 42 2.27 -4.20 -30.34
C LYS A 42 3.22 -3.96 -31.52
N GLN A 43 3.92 -2.83 -31.56
CA GLN A 43 4.88 -2.51 -32.61
C GLN A 43 6.08 -3.45 -32.57
N LEU A 44 6.70 -3.64 -31.39
CA LEU A 44 7.79 -4.61 -31.17
C LEU A 44 7.37 -6.03 -31.58
N LYS A 45 6.14 -6.45 -31.27
CA LYS A 45 5.63 -7.75 -31.73
C LYS A 45 5.33 -7.80 -33.22
N LYS A 46 5.06 -6.68 -33.89
CA LYS A 46 4.79 -6.63 -35.33
C LYS A 46 6.10 -6.66 -36.12
N GLU A 47 7.13 -5.99 -35.62
CA GLU A 47 8.51 -6.10 -36.11
C GLU A 47 9.03 -7.54 -35.95
N ASN A 48 8.93 -8.11 -34.75
CA ASN A 48 9.39 -9.48 -34.49
C ASN A 48 8.48 -10.56 -35.13
N ALA A 49 7.19 -10.28 -35.38
CA ALA A 49 6.31 -11.23 -36.08
C ALA A 49 6.46 -11.19 -37.61
N ASN A 50 7.07 -10.14 -38.16
CA ASN A 50 7.52 -10.16 -39.55
C ASN A 50 8.74 -11.09 -39.72
N GLU A 51 9.41 -11.49 -38.63
CA GLU A 51 10.47 -12.51 -38.62
C GLU A 51 9.97 -13.92 -38.30
N LEU A 52 8.83 -14.08 -37.60
CA LEU A 52 8.30 -15.39 -37.24
C LEU A 52 6.83 -15.55 -37.63
N SER A 53 6.66 -16.15 -38.81
CA SER A 53 5.41 -16.67 -39.35
C SER A 53 4.67 -17.57 -38.33
N GLY A 54 3.38 -17.25 -38.13
CA GLY A 54 2.35 -18.19 -37.67
C GLY A 54 2.27 -18.46 -36.17
N GLN A 55 1.27 -17.86 -35.50
CA GLN A 55 0.31 -18.61 -34.64
C GLN A 55 -0.79 -17.71 -34.00
N THR A 56 -2.02 -18.01 -34.43
CA THR A 56 -3.30 -18.08 -33.69
C THR A 56 -3.86 -16.85 -32.95
N LYS A 57 -4.90 -16.25 -33.56
CA LYS A 57 -5.68 -15.10 -33.06
C LYS A 57 -6.47 -15.39 -31.75
N ASP A 58 -6.79 -16.65 -31.43
CA ASP A 58 -7.62 -16.99 -30.26
C ASP A 58 -6.89 -17.01 -28.91
N LYS A 59 -5.64 -17.47 -28.85
CA LYS A 59 -4.79 -17.32 -27.66
C LYS A 59 -4.53 -15.84 -27.32
N LYS A 60 -4.63 -14.96 -28.32
CA LYS A 60 -4.44 -13.50 -28.21
C LYS A 60 -5.63 -12.86 -27.49
N LYS A 61 -6.87 -13.19 -27.86
CA LYS A 61 -8.11 -12.59 -27.30
C LYS A 61 -8.38 -13.00 -25.85
N LYS A 62 -8.02 -14.23 -25.46
CA LYS A 62 -8.16 -14.71 -24.07
C LYS A 62 -7.16 -14.04 -23.12
N ARG A 63 -5.87 -13.96 -23.50
CA ARG A 63 -4.86 -13.20 -22.73
C ARG A 63 -5.16 -11.70 -22.64
N LEU A 64 -5.83 -11.13 -23.65
CA LEU A 64 -6.23 -9.72 -23.65
C LEU A 64 -7.25 -9.39 -22.55
N LYS A 65 -8.18 -10.31 -22.24
CA LYS A 65 -9.17 -10.14 -21.15
C LYS A 65 -8.54 -10.36 -19.76
N ASP A 66 -7.61 -11.30 -19.63
CA ASP A 66 -6.96 -11.58 -18.34
C ASP A 66 -6.07 -10.41 -17.88
N ILE A 67 -5.41 -9.71 -18.82
CA ILE A 67 -4.60 -8.52 -18.52
C ILE A 67 -5.46 -7.31 -18.13
N GLU A 68 -6.65 -7.16 -18.74
CA GLU A 68 -7.64 -6.13 -18.38
C GLU A 68 -8.20 -6.35 -16.97
N LYS A 69 -8.35 -7.63 -16.55
CA LYS A 69 -8.76 -8.01 -15.20
C LYS A 69 -7.67 -7.78 -14.14
N LEU A 70 -6.40 -7.83 -14.53
CA LEU A 70 -5.23 -7.46 -13.70
C LEU A 70 -5.04 -5.94 -13.56
N SER A 71 -5.91 -5.10 -14.17
CA SER A 71 -5.81 -3.62 -14.13
C SER A 71 -6.11 -2.98 -12.78
N HIS A 72 -6.43 -3.77 -11.76
CA HIS A 72 -6.39 -3.31 -10.38
C HIS A 72 -4.99 -3.60 -9.86
N ALA A 73 -4.15 -2.56 -9.77
CA ALA A 73 -2.90 -2.68 -9.03
C ALA A 73 -3.27 -3.01 -7.57
N HIS A 74 -3.21 -4.29 -7.20
CA HIS A 74 -3.45 -4.82 -5.86
C HIS A 74 -2.29 -4.46 -4.92
N ASN A 75 -1.84 -3.21 -4.92
CA ASN A 75 -0.76 -2.76 -4.04
C ASN A 75 -1.00 -1.31 -3.63
N ILE A 76 -1.27 -1.13 -2.34
CA ILE A 76 -1.59 0.18 -1.76
C ILE A 76 -0.42 1.15 -1.83
N PHE A 77 0.81 0.64 -1.66
CA PHE A 77 2.02 1.45 -1.67
C PHE A 77 2.28 2.04 -3.05
N LEU A 78 2.08 1.23 -4.10
CA LEU A 78 2.23 1.68 -5.47
C LEU A 78 1.17 2.74 -5.83
N HIS A 79 -0.05 2.57 -5.33
CA HIS A 79 -1.12 3.56 -5.51
C HIS A 79 -0.79 4.88 -4.80
N ILE A 80 -0.40 4.83 -3.52
CA ILE A 80 0.00 6.01 -2.75
C ILE A 80 1.19 6.71 -3.41
N TRP A 81 2.18 5.95 -3.87
CA TRP A 81 3.37 6.51 -4.52
C TRP A 81 3.04 7.22 -5.83
N VAL A 82 2.16 6.64 -6.66
CA VAL A 82 1.71 7.30 -7.90
C VAL A 82 0.91 8.57 -7.60
N GLU A 83 -0.03 8.53 -6.65
CA GLU A 83 -0.91 9.68 -6.36
C GLU A 83 -0.19 10.83 -5.65
N THR A 84 0.68 10.52 -4.68
CA THR A 84 1.26 11.51 -3.75
C THR A 84 2.78 11.66 -3.86
N GLY A 85 3.42 10.85 -4.71
CA GLY A 85 4.87 10.85 -4.90
C GLY A 85 5.64 10.30 -3.71
N THR A 86 6.96 10.50 -3.73
CA THR A 86 7.87 10.07 -2.66
C THR A 86 7.54 10.73 -1.32
N VAL A 87 7.07 11.99 -1.33
CA VAL A 87 6.76 12.73 -0.10
C VAL A 87 5.60 12.09 0.65
N GLY A 88 4.52 11.76 -0.05
CA GLY A 88 3.37 11.11 0.58
C GLY A 88 3.68 9.68 1.02
N LEU A 89 4.45 8.92 0.23
CA LEU A 89 4.91 7.59 0.61
C LEU A 89 5.77 7.62 1.88
N LEU A 90 6.72 8.56 1.98
CA LEU A 90 7.56 8.72 3.17
C LEU A 90 6.74 9.11 4.40
N THR A 91 5.77 10.01 4.24
CA THR A 91 4.88 10.42 5.33
C THR A 91 4.02 9.25 5.82
N PHE A 92 3.51 8.44 4.89
CA PHE A 92 2.77 7.22 5.20
C PHE A 92 3.63 6.22 5.97
N LEU A 93 4.85 5.94 5.51
CA LEU A 93 5.78 5.04 6.20
C LEU A 93 6.18 5.58 7.58
N TRP A 94 6.43 6.88 7.70
CA TRP A 94 6.73 7.54 8.96
C TRP A 94 5.62 7.35 10.00
N LEU A 95 4.35 7.48 9.60
CA LEU A 95 3.21 7.23 10.46
C LEU A 95 3.22 5.80 11.02
N PHE A 96 3.44 4.78 10.19
CA PHE A 96 3.52 3.40 10.68
C PHE A 96 4.75 3.18 11.57
N ILE A 97 5.92 3.70 11.19
CA ILE A 97 7.16 3.59 11.98
C ILE A 97 6.98 4.20 13.36
N THR A 98 6.37 5.39 13.46
CA THR A 98 6.13 6.05 14.75
C THR A 98 5.15 5.26 15.63
N ILE A 99 4.09 4.69 15.06
CA ILE A 99 3.13 3.84 15.78
C ILE A 99 3.80 2.56 16.29
N PHE A 100 4.56 1.87 15.43
CA PHE A 100 5.29 0.66 15.83
C PHE A 100 6.35 0.96 16.88
N TYR A 101 7.12 2.04 16.72
CA TYR A 101 8.12 2.47 17.69
C TYR A 101 7.48 2.78 19.05
N ALA A 102 6.40 3.56 19.07
CA ALA A 102 5.67 3.88 20.31
C ALA A 102 5.12 2.63 20.98
N SER A 103 4.57 1.70 20.20
CA SER A 103 4.02 0.45 20.73
C SER A 103 5.11 -0.45 21.31
N ILE A 104 6.22 -0.68 20.59
CA ILE A 104 7.34 -1.49 21.07
C ILE A 104 8.00 -0.85 22.29
N LYS A 105 8.17 0.48 22.29
CA LYS A 105 8.68 1.21 23.45
C LYS A 105 7.80 0.97 24.67
N SER A 106 6.49 1.18 24.56
CA SER A 106 5.54 0.91 25.65
C SER A 106 5.61 -0.54 26.10
N TRP A 107 5.66 -1.50 25.17
CA TRP A 107 5.80 -2.93 25.49
C TRP A 107 7.05 -3.27 26.31
N ARG A 108 8.20 -2.64 25.99
CA ARG A 108 9.46 -2.85 26.69
C ARG A 108 9.48 -2.23 28.08
N LEU A 109 8.76 -1.13 28.28
CA LEU A 109 8.63 -0.49 29.59
C LEU A 109 7.54 -1.14 30.47
N SER A 110 6.56 -1.83 29.89
CA SER A 110 5.51 -2.54 30.65
C SER A 110 6.06 -3.74 31.42
N LYS A 111 5.73 -3.80 32.72
CA LYS A 111 5.89 -5.02 33.53
C LYS A 111 4.94 -6.12 33.04
N ALA A 112 5.27 -7.38 33.32
CA ALA A 112 4.47 -8.53 32.91
C ALA A 112 3.04 -8.44 33.48
N GLY A 113 2.02 -8.52 32.60
CA GLY A 113 0.61 -8.39 32.96
C GLY A 113 -0.31 -8.41 31.75
N TYR A 114 -1.62 -8.30 31.99
CA TYR A 114 -2.67 -8.30 30.94
C TYR A 114 -2.44 -7.22 29.87
N GLU A 115 -2.03 -6.02 30.28
CA GLU A 115 -1.74 -4.90 29.36
C GLU A 115 -0.66 -5.25 28.33
N LYS A 116 0.36 -6.00 28.76
CA LYS A 116 1.46 -6.43 27.89
C LYS A 116 0.99 -7.41 26.81
N ALA A 117 0.07 -8.31 27.16
CA ALA A 117 -0.53 -9.24 26.21
C ALA A 117 -1.49 -8.54 25.24
N LEU A 118 -2.28 -7.60 25.74
CA LEU A 118 -3.20 -6.80 24.93
C LEU A 118 -2.42 -5.94 23.91
N LEU A 119 -1.35 -5.28 24.34
CA LEU A 119 -0.52 -4.46 23.47
C LEU A 119 0.20 -5.32 22.40
N MET A 120 0.64 -6.53 22.73
CA MET A 120 1.15 -7.51 21.75
C MET A 120 0.11 -7.88 20.71
N GLY A 121 -1.14 -8.15 21.12
CA GLY A 121 -2.22 -8.49 20.20
C GLY A 121 -2.54 -7.37 19.22
N ILE A 122 -2.53 -6.12 19.69
CA ILE A 122 -2.79 -4.96 18.84
C ILE A 122 -1.61 -4.68 17.89
N VAL A 123 -0.37 -4.84 18.35
CA VAL A 123 0.80 -4.73 17.45
C VAL A 123 0.77 -5.80 16.38
N ALA A 124 0.40 -7.05 16.73
CA ALA A 124 0.28 -8.14 15.78
C ALA A 124 -0.82 -7.87 14.72
N SER A 125 -1.98 -7.32 15.13
CA SER A 125 -3.04 -6.95 14.18
C SER A 125 -2.61 -5.81 13.25
N LEU A 126 -1.88 -4.81 13.75
CA LEU A 126 -1.30 -3.74 12.94
C LEU A 126 -0.29 -4.27 11.91
N ILE A 127 0.61 -5.17 12.31
CA ILE A 127 1.56 -5.82 11.39
C ILE A 127 0.79 -6.60 10.32
N CYS A 128 -0.25 -7.35 10.72
CA CYS A 128 -1.08 -8.11 9.80
C CYS A 128 -1.72 -7.19 8.73
N ILE A 129 -2.35 -6.09 9.16
CA ILE A 129 -2.98 -5.12 8.24
C ILE A 129 -1.94 -4.46 7.33
N PHE A 130 -0.78 -4.09 7.88
CA PHE A 130 0.30 -3.48 7.11
C PHE A 130 0.84 -4.43 6.02
N LEU A 131 1.13 -5.68 6.38
CA LEU A 131 1.55 -6.71 5.44
C LEU A 131 0.46 -7.05 4.42
N HIS A 132 -0.81 -6.99 4.84
CA HIS A 132 -1.93 -7.23 3.94
C HIS A 132 -2.03 -6.14 2.86
N GLY A 133 -1.71 -4.88 3.18
CA GLY A 133 -1.64 -3.78 2.21
C GLY A 133 -0.62 -4.00 1.08
N PHE A 134 0.36 -4.89 1.27
CA PHE A 134 1.30 -5.27 0.21
C PHE A 134 0.66 -6.13 -0.89
N THR A 135 -0.36 -6.92 -0.52
CA THR A 135 -0.93 -7.97 -1.38
C THR A 135 -2.30 -7.61 -1.93
N ASP A 136 -3.07 -6.72 -1.29
CA ASP A 136 -4.42 -6.37 -1.73
C ASP A 136 -4.75 -4.87 -1.65
N SER A 137 -5.72 -4.45 -2.47
CA SER A 137 -6.27 -3.10 -2.54
C SER A 137 -7.36 -2.91 -1.48
N PHE A 138 -6.96 -2.84 -0.20
CA PHE A 138 -7.85 -2.47 0.90
C PHE A 138 -8.15 -0.97 0.85
N TRP A 139 -9.10 -0.59 -0.01
CA TRP A 139 -9.74 0.73 0.02
C TRP A 139 -11.16 0.69 -0.57
N LYS A 140 -11.91 -0.39 -0.29
CA LYS A 140 -13.37 -0.27 -0.30
C LYS A 140 -13.78 0.31 1.06
N LYS A 141 -14.85 1.10 1.08
CA LYS A 141 -15.13 2.10 2.12
C LYS A 141 -15.08 1.66 3.61
N PRO A 142 -15.25 0.38 4.04
CA PRO A 142 -15.13 0.06 5.47
C PRO A 142 -13.68 -0.08 5.99
N ASP A 143 -12.69 -0.31 5.13
CA ASP A 143 -11.37 -0.79 5.55
C ASP A 143 -10.50 0.26 6.23
N ALA A 144 -10.57 1.51 5.75
CA ALA A 144 -9.82 2.62 6.33
C ALA A 144 -10.29 2.95 7.75
N LEU A 145 -11.58 2.73 8.05
CA LEU A 145 -12.14 2.98 9.38
C LEU A 145 -11.55 2.01 10.41
N PHE A 146 -11.38 0.74 10.06
CA PHE A 146 -10.77 -0.25 10.94
C PHE A 146 -9.34 0.13 11.34
N LEU A 147 -8.55 0.64 10.39
CA LEU A 147 -7.22 1.17 10.67
C LEU A 147 -7.26 2.30 11.71
N TRP A 148 -8.14 3.29 11.52
CA TRP A 148 -8.27 4.41 12.46
C TRP A 148 -8.75 3.97 13.85
N TYR A 149 -9.66 3.00 13.93
CA TYR A 149 -10.08 2.41 15.20
C TYR A 149 -8.93 1.73 15.94
N ILE A 150 -8.13 0.92 15.25
CA ILE A 150 -6.99 0.21 15.86
C ILE A 150 -5.95 1.22 16.36
N ILE A 151 -5.63 2.25 15.57
CA ILE A 151 -4.72 3.33 15.99
C ILE A 151 -5.24 4.03 17.26
N GLY A 152 -6.54 4.34 17.31
CA GLY A 152 -7.16 4.95 18.48
C GLY A 152 -7.03 4.07 19.74
N ILE A 153 -7.28 2.76 19.61
CA ILE A 153 -7.15 1.82 20.72
C ILE A 153 -5.69 1.74 21.19
N VAL A 154 -4.70 1.66 20.29
CA VAL A 154 -3.27 1.67 20.65
C VAL A 154 -2.94 2.90 21.49
N PHE A 155 -3.39 4.08 21.06
CA PHE A 155 -3.07 5.32 21.75
C PHE A 155 -3.64 5.36 23.17
N VAL A 156 -4.88 4.89 23.35
CA VAL A 156 -5.52 4.80 24.67
C VAL A 156 -4.76 3.83 25.59
N VAL A 157 -4.36 2.66 25.07
CA VAL A 157 -3.61 1.67 25.85
C VAL A 157 -2.25 2.22 26.27
N ILE A 158 -1.50 2.83 25.34
CA ILE A 158 -0.20 3.46 25.63
C ILE A 158 -0.34 4.53 26.71
N HIS A 159 -1.36 5.39 26.59
CA HIS A 159 -1.62 6.44 27.57
C HIS A 159 -1.92 5.86 28.97
N ASN A 160 -2.77 4.84 29.06
CA ASN A 160 -3.10 4.20 30.33
C ASN A 160 -1.89 3.53 31.00
N THR A 161 -1.09 2.77 30.23
CA THR A 161 0.14 2.14 30.75
C THR A 161 1.13 3.18 31.27
N SER A 162 1.30 4.31 30.57
CA SER A 162 2.20 5.38 31.03
C SER A 162 1.76 6.02 32.37
N LYS A 163 0.44 6.18 32.55
CA LYS A 163 -0.15 6.72 33.78
C LYS A 163 0.05 5.77 34.97
N LEU A 164 -0.12 4.47 34.76
CA LEU A 164 0.08 3.45 35.79
C LEU A 164 1.53 3.40 36.28
N GLN A 165 2.49 3.51 35.36
CA GLN A 165 3.92 3.58 35.70
C GLN A 165 4.25 4.79 36.57
N THR A 166 3.68 5.95 36.25
CA THR A 166 3.91 7.21 36.99
C THR A 166 3.31 7.14 38.40
N HIS A 167 2.11 6.56 38.56
CA HIS A 167 1.50 6.39 39.88
C HIS A 167 2.25 5.38 40.77
N GLU A 168 2.81 4.30 40.20
CA GLU A 168 3.64 3.37 40.97
C GLU A 168 4.98 3.98 41.40
N SER A 169 5.60 4.83 40.59
CA SER A 169 6.88 5.46 40.95
C SER A 169 6.75 6.50 42.05
N VAL A 170 5.60 7.19 42.14
CA VAL A 170 5.31 8.16 43.21
C VAL A 170 4.98 7.48 44.54
N ARG A 171 4.52 6.22 44.52
CA ARG A 171 4.20 5.44 45.73
C ARG A 171 5.39 4.72 46.37
N LYS A 172 6.52 4.60 45.68
CA LYS A 172 7.74 3.97 46.18
C LYS A 172 8.71 5.01 46.71
#